data_AF-A0A7L2CNX6-F1
#
_entry.id   AF-A0A7L2CNX6-F1
#
_cell.length_a   1.000
_cell.length_b   1.000
_cell.length_c   1.000
_cell.angle_alpha   90.00
_cell.angle_beta   90.00
_cell.angle_gamma   90.00
#
_symmetry.space_group_name_H-M   'P 1'
#
loop_
_entity.id
_entity.type
_entity.pdbx_description
1 polymer ?
#
loop_
_entity_poly.entity_id
_entity_poly.type
_entity_poly.pdbx_seq_one_letter_code
_entity_poly.pdbx_strand_id
1 'polypeptide(L)'
;AGSKLREVFDKINNLLSGKAVQTEGQSVSVTQHPQGLDFVYYKLAEKFVKHGEGEVSFHHDSAFPIAVVLSGIWELHPRVGDIFLAHLHKKCPYSVPFYPARKEGTSMEEYQRMLGYEVRDSKVEEQDHFLKRMSGMIRLYAAIIQLRWPYGNKQGAHPHGLSYGWRWLAQMLNLEPLADVTAMLLLDFLEVSG
;
A
#
# COMPACT_ATOMS: atom_id res chain seq x y z
N ALA A 1 -5.45 2.97 22.43
CA ALA A 1 -5.07 2.89 21.01
C ALA A 1 -6.25 2.49 20.10
N GLY A 2 -6.94 1.36 20.37
CA GLY A 2 -8.02 0.86 19.49
C GLY A 2 -9.24 1.76 19.29
N SER A 3 -9.62 2.58 20.28
CA SER A 3 -10.76 3.52 20.15
C SER A 3 -10.54 4.57 19.06
N LYS A 4 -9.37 5.22 19.07
CA LYS A 4 -9.00 6.22 18.07
C LYS A 4 -8.88 5.62 16.66
N LEU A 5 -8.39 4.37 16.56
CA LEU A 5 -8.30 3.67 15.29
C LEU A 5 -9.69 3.37 14.71
N ARG A 6 -10.64 3.00 15.58
CA ARG A 6 -12.05 2.82 15.20
C ARG A 6 -12.70 4.12 14.75
N GLU A 7 -12.43 5.24 15.41
CA GLU A 7 -12.91 6.55 14.96
C GLU A 7 -12.41 6.90 13.54
N VAL A 8 -11.13 6.64 13.26
CA VAL A 8 -10.55 6.84 11.92
C VAL A 8 -11.25 5.93 10.90
N PHE A 9 -11.40 4.64 11.22
CA PHE A 9 -12.08 3.68 10.36
C PHE A 9 -13.53 4.11 10.06
N ASP A 10 -14.30 4.42 11.09
CA ASP A 10 -15.71 4.80 10.98
C ASP A 10 -15.85 6.10 10.17
N LYS A 11 -14.94 7.07 10.36
CA LYS A 11 -14.93 8.31 9.56
C LYS A 11 -14.69 8.03 8.08
N ILE A 12 -13.71 7.19 7.74
CA ILE A 12 -13.43 6.81 6.35
C ILE A 12 -14.62 6.05 5.76
N ASN A 13 -15.11 5.03 6.44
CA ASN A 13 -16.22 4.21 5.98
C ASN A 13 -17.50 5.04 5.76
N ASN A 14 -17.80 5.97 6.67
CA ASN A 14 -18.94 6.87 6.52
C ASN A 14 -18.81 7.77 5.28
N LEU A 15 -17.64 8.36 5.05
CA LEU A 15 -17.40 9.18 3.85
C LEU A 15 -17.57 8.36 2.56
N LEU A 16 -17.00 7.16 2.50
CA LEU A 16 -17.12 6.26 1.35
C LEU A 16 -18.55 5.76 1.12
N SER A 17 -19.35 5.68 2.19
CA SER A 17 -20.76 5.29 2.13
C SER A 17 -21.70 6.46 1.79
N GLY A 18 -21.17 7.63 1.41
CA GLY A 18 -22.00 8.79 1.04
C GLY A 18 -22.52 9.61 2.21
N LYS A 19 -22.13 9.30 3.45
CA LYS A 19 -22.53 10.08 4.62
C LYS A 19 -21.64 11.31 4.76
N ALA A 20 -22.20 12.37 5.34
CA ALA A 20 -21.44 13.56 5.66
C ALA A 20 -20.48 13.31 6.83
N VAL A 21 -19.25 13.81 6.73
CA VAL A 21 -18.22 13.73 7.76
C VAL A 21 -17.72 15.13 8.12
N GLN A 22 -17.32 15.32 9.37
CA GLN A 22 -16.80 16.61 9.86
C GLN A 22 -15.28 16.71 9.62
N THR A 23 -14.84 17.80 9.01
CA THR A 23 -13.43 18.13 8.75
C THR A 23 -13.20 19.60 9.11
N GLU A 24 -12.38 19.90 10.11
CA GLU A 24 -11.94 21.28 10.42
C GLU A 24 -13.08 22.33 10.47
N GLY A 25 -14.24 21.94 11.03
CA GLY A 25 -15.43 22.82 11.15
C GLY A 25 -16.36 22.83 9.93
N GLN A 26 -16.07 22.06 8.88
CA GLN A 26 -16.90 21.90 7.70
C GLN A 26 -17.45 20.47 7.59
N SER A 27 -18.68 20.35 7.08
CA SER A 27 -19.29 19.05 6.79
C SER A 27 -19.14 18.73 5.30
N VAL A 28 -18.45 17.64 4.99
CA VAL A 28 -18.13 17.21 3.62
C VAL A 28 -18.81 15.89 3.31
N SER A 29 -19.35 15.75 2.11
CA SER A 29 -19.91 14.49 1.60
C SER A 29 -19.46 14.25 0.15
N VAL A 30 -19.17 13.00 -0.18
CA VAL A 30 -18.85 12.61 -1.57
C VAL A 30 -20.01 12.80 -2.54
N THR A 31 -21.25 12.93 -2.04
CA THR A 31 -22.45 13.16 -2.85
C THR A 31 -22.58 14.60 -3.36
N GLN A 32 -21.74 15.52 -2.88
CA GLN A 32 -21.73 16.93 -3.32
C GLN A 32 -21.19 17.10 -4.75
N HIS A 33 -20.50 16.10 -5.29
CA HIS A 33 -19.95 16.14 -6.65
C HIS A 33 -20.08 14.78 -7.33
N PRO A 34 -20.51 14.70 -8.60
CA PRO A 34 -20.72 13.42 -9.29
C PRO A 34 -19.44 12.57 -9.39
N GLN A 35 -18.26 13.20 -9.43
CA GLN A 35 -16.97 12.51 -9.47
C GLN A 35 -16.33 12.32 -8.08
N GLY A 36 -17.01 12.75 -7.01
CA GLY A 36 -16.45 12.78 -5.66
C GLY A 36 -16.06 11.39 -5.15
N LEU A 37 -16.92 10.39 -5.35
CA LEU A 37 -16.68 9.03 -4.85
C LEU A 37 -15.44 8.40 -5.50
N ASP A 38 -15.35 8.45 -6.83
CA ASP A 38 -14.22 7.90 -7.59
C ASP A 38 -12.90 8.59 -7.22
N PHE A 39 -12.94 9.92 -7.07
CA PHE A 39 -11.79 10.70 -6.63
C PHE A 39 -11.32 10.31 -5.22
N VAL A 40 -12.26 10.14 -4.27
CA VAL A 40 -11.91 9.73 -2.91
C VAL A 40 -11.34 8.31 -2.88
N TYR A 41 -11.89 7.36 -3.66
CA TYR A 41 -11.29 6.03 -3.77
C TYR A 41 -9.84 6.09 -4.22
N TYR A 42 -9.55 6.84 -5.28
CA TYR A 42 -8.20 7.03 -5.79
C TYR A 42 -7.28 7.66 -4.74
N LYS A 43 -7.70 8.78 -4.13
CA LYS A 43 -6.86 9.51 -3.17
C LYS A 43 -6.64 8.78 -1.86
N LEU A 44 -7.63 8.04 -1.39
CA LEU A 44 -7.50 7.22 -0.19
C LEU A 44 -6.50 6.08 -0.41
N ALA A 45 -6.63 5.34 -1.52
CA ALA A 45 -5.71 4.29 -1.90
C ALA A 45 -4.27 4.82 -2.08
N GLU A 46 -4.09 5.94 -2.79
CA GLU A 46 -2.81 6.64 -2.91
C GLU A 46 -2.22 6.99 -1.54
N LYS A 47 -3.05 7.45 -0.61
CA LYS A 47 -2.62 7.86 0.74
C LYS A 47 -2.13 6.67 1.57
N PHE A 48 -2.76 5.50 1.48
CA PHE A 48 -2.27 4.30 2.17
C PHE A 48 -0.88 3.88 1.68
N VAL A 49 -0.64 3.88 0.36
CA VAL A 49 0.70 3.59 -0.19
C VAL A 49 1.73 4.64 0.27
N LYS A 50 1.33 5.92 0.33
CA LYS A 50 2.21 6.99 0.87
C LYS A 50 2.56 6.82 2.34
N HIS A 51 1.68 6.24 3.17
CA HIS A 51 2.06 5.89 4.54
C HIS A 51 3.12 4.77 4.55
N GLY A 52 3.00 3.78 3.67
CA GLY A 52 4.02 2.75 3.46
C GLY A 52 5.38 3.35 3.07
N GLU A 53 5.37 4.27 2.11
CA GLU A 53 6.57 4.95 1.58
C GLU A 53 7.23 5.92 2.58
N GLY A 54 6.45 6.48 3.51
CA GLY A 54 6.91 7.49 4.46
C GLY A 54 6.97 6.96 5.88
N GLU A 55 5.83 6.94 6.56
CA GLU A 55 5.74 6.62 8.00
C GLU A 55 6.28 5.23 8.34
N VAL A 56 5.88 4.21 7.56
CA VAL A 56 6.30 2.82 7.79
C VAL A 56 7.78 2.64 7.49
N SER A 57 8.35 3.38 6.53
CA SER A 57 9.79 3.34 6.23
C SER A 57 10.69 3.86 7.36
N PHE A 58 10.16 4.65 8.30
CA PHE A 58 10.90 5.14 9.47
C PHE A 58 10.45 4.50 10.79
N HIS A 59 9.19 4.07 10.87
CA HIS A 59 8.57 3.50 12.07
C HIS A 59 7.85 2.21 11.67
N HIS A 60 8.59 1.10 11.62
CA HIS A 60 8.09 -0.17 11.08
C HIS A 60 6.80 -0.65 11.76
N ASP A 61 6.67 -0.44 13.07
CA ASP A 61 5.49 -0.82 13.86
C ASP A 61 4.20 -0.08 13.45
N SER A 62 4.32 1.05 12.74
CA SER A 62 3.16 1.77 12.21
C SER A 62 2.44 0.98 11.09
N ALA A 63 3.09 -0.02 10.49
CA ALA A 63 2.50 -0.89 9.48
C ALA A 63 1.19 -1.53 9.97
N PHE A 64 1.17 -2.05 11.20
CA PHE A 64 0.04 -2.80 11.75
C PHE A 64 -1.25 -1.96 11.92
N PRO A 65 -1.25 -0.79 12.59
CA PRO A 65 -2.45 0.02 12.70
C PRO A 65 -2.93 0.57 11.36
N ILE A 66 -2.02 0.86 10.40
CA ILE A 66 -2.41 1.30 9.06
C ILE A 66 -3.06 0.13 8.28
N ALA A 67 -2.42 -1.04 8.31
CA ALA A 67 -2.85 -2.24 7.60
C ALA A 67 -4.22 -2.74 8.07
N VAL A 68 -4.49 -2.75 9.38
CA VAL A 68 -5.78 -3.25 9.90
C VAL A 68 -6.95 -2.34 9.47
N VAL A 69 -6.74 -1.03 9.36
CA VAL A 69 -7.74 -0.09 8.83
C VAL A 69 -7.96 -0.35 7.34
N LEU A 70 -6.90 -0.45 6.55
CA LEU A 70 -7.01 -0.73 5.11
C LEU A 70 -7.69 -2.09 4.85
N SER A 71 -7.33 -3.14 5.58
CA SER A 71 -7.97 -4.46 5.47
C SER A 71 -9.49 -4.38 5.66
N GLY A 72 -9.97 -3.67 6.70
CA GLY A 72 -11.40 -3.48 6.90
C GLY A 72 -12.06 -2.61 5.84
N ILE A 73 -11.39 -1.55 5.37
CA ILE A 73 -11.92 -0.71 4.29
C ILE A 73 -12.00 -1.51 2.98
N TRP A 74 -11.02 -2.36 2.71
CA TRP A 74 -11.02 -3.25 1.55
C TRP A 74 -12.17 -4.25 1.61
N GLU A 75 -12.45 -4.84 2.78
CA GLU A 75 -13.60 -5.74 2.97
C GLU A 75 -14.93 -5.05 2.65
N LEU A 76 -15.11 -3.79 3.04
CA LEU A 76 -16.35 -3.04 2.83
C LEU A 76 -16.42 -2.36 1.45
N HIS A 77 -15.28 -1.95 0.91
CA HIS A 77 -15.14 -1.18 -0.33
C HIS A 77 -14.04 -1.80 -1.21
N PRO A 78 -14.29 -2.94 -1.88
CA PRO A 78 -13.25 -3.68 -2.63
C PRO A 78 -12.48 -2.84 -3.65
N ARG A 79 -13.16 -1.86 -4.26
CA ARG A 79 -12.55 -0.93 -5.22
C ARG A 79 -11.39 -0.12 -4.65
N VAL A 80 -11.39 0.21 -3.34
CA VAL A 80 -10.25 0.88 -2.68
C VAL A 80 -9.03 -0.04 -2.68
N GLY A 81 -9.24 -1.33 -2.43
CA GLY A 81 -8.19 -2.33 -2.44
C GLY A 81 -7.56 -2.56 -3.80
N ASP A 82 -8.38 -2.64 -4.85
CA ASP A 82 -7.89 -2.77 -6.23
C ASP A 82 -7.03 -1.56 -6.64
N ILE A 83 -7.47 -0.35 -6.29
CA ILE A 83 -6.71 0.88 -6.57
C ILE A 83 -5.47 0.99 -5.68
N PHE A 84 -5.52 0.49 -4.45
CA PHE A 84 -4.35 0.38 -3.58
C PHE A 84 -3.29 -0.52 -4.21
N LEU A 85 -3.66 -1.71 -4.69
CA LEU A 85 -2.75 -2.60 -5.41
C LEU A 85 -2.20 -1.91 -6.67
N ALA A 86 -3.03 -1.18 -7.43
CA ALA A 86 -2.56 -0.44 -8.59
C ALA A 86 -1.48 0.60 -8.24
N HIS A 87 -1.68 1.37 -7.16
CA HIS A 87 -0.68 2.32 -6.68
C HIS A 87 0.58 1.63 -6.15
N LEU A 88 0.40 0.58 -5.34
CA LEU A 88 1.49 -0.17 -4.73
C LEU A 88 2.37 -0.81 -5.81
N HIS A 89 1.76 -1.53 -6.77
CA HIS A 89 2.49 -2.20 -7.85
C HIS A 89 3.22 -1.21 -8.75
N LYS A 90 2.65 -0.02 -8.99
CA LYS A 90 3.30 1.02 -9.78
C LYS A 90 4.49 1.65 -9.05
N LYS A 91 4.36 1.91 -7.73
CA LYS A 91 5.43 2.53 -6.93
C LYS A 91 6.50 1.54 -6.48
N CYS A 92 6.11 0.31 -6.22
CA CYS A 92 6.94 -0.79 -5.74
C CYS A 92 6.66 -2.03 -6.62
N PRO A 93 7.27 -2.14 -7.81
CA PRO A 93 7.06 -3.29 -8.70
C PRO A 93 7.43 -4.63 -8.04
N TYR A 94 8.28 -4.58 -7.02
CA TYR A 94 8.71 -5.73 -6.21
C TYR A 94 7.60 -6.32 -5.32
N SER A 95 6.48 -5.62 -5.16
CA SER A 95 5.27 -6.19 -4.52
C SER A 95 4.54 -7.21 -5.43
N VAL A 96 4.85 -7.27 -6.73
CA VAL A 96 4.33 -8.24 -7.72
C VAL A 96 5.29 -9.41 -8.00
N PRO A 97 6.42 -9.49 -7.28
CA PRO A 97 7.66 -10.17 -7.69
C PRO A 97 8.02 -10.05 -9.16
N PHE A 98 8.20 -8.82 -9.63
CA PHE A 98 8.62 -8.57 -11.00
C PHE A 98 9.81 -7.62 -11.02
N TYR A 99 10.86 -7.98 -11.74
CA TYR A 99 11.98 -7.11 -12.05
C TYR A 99 11.81 -6.55 -13.47
N PRO A 100 11.42 -5.27 -13.62
CA PRO A 100 11.28 -4.66 -14.93
C PRO A 100 12.58 -4.75 -15.72
N ALA A 101 12.56 -5.43 -16.86
CA ALA A 101 13.67 -5.44 -17.79
C ALA A 101 13.72 -4.11 -18.56
N ARG A 102 14.92 -3.59 -18.80
CA ARG A 102 15.10 -2.43 -19.68
C ARG A 102 14.78 -2.82 -21.11
N LYS A 103 13.85 -2.09 -21.74
CA LYS A 103 13.55 -2.26 -23.17
C LYS A 103 14.53 -1.44 -24.01
N GLU A 104 14.79 -1.92 -25.21
CA GLU A 104 15.59 -1.17 -26.19
C GLU A 104 14.91 0.17 -26.50
N GLY A 105 15.69 1.25 -26.58
CA GLY A 105 15.18 2.61 -26.77
C GLY A 105 14.66 3.31 -25.50
N THR A 106 14.54 2.62 -24.35
CA THR A 106 14.16 3.28 -23.09
C THR A 106 15.34 4.07 -22.50
N SER A 107 15.09 5.33 -22.14
CA SER A 107 16.07 6.17 -21.47
C SER A 107 16.43 5.62 -20.09
N MET A 108 17.59 6.00 -19.55
CA MET A 108 17.97 5.56 -18.20
C MET A 108 16.99 6.10 -17.13
N GLU A 109 16.52 7.33 -17.29
CA GLU A 109 15.54 7.94 -16.38
C GLU A 109 14.21 7.18 -16.38
N GLU A 110 13.65 6.88 -17.55
CA GLU A 110 12.41 6.11 -17.64
C GLU A 110 12.58 4.71 -17.04
N TYR A 111 13.72 4.08 -17.27
CA TYR A 111 14.03 2.79 -16.67
C TYR A 111 14.10 2.85 -15.15
N GLN A 112 14.75 3.87 -14.57
CA GLN A 112 14.78 4.09 -13.12
C GLN A 112 13.39 4.34 -12.53
N ARG A 113 12.54 5.10 -13.23
CA ARG A 113 11.13 5.27 -12.83
C ARG A 113 10.36 3.96 -12.87
N MET A 114 10.62 3.10 -13.87
CA MET A 114 10.01 1.76 -13.94
C MET A 114 10.43 0.87 -12.77
N LEU A 115 11.66 0.99 -12.29
CA LEU A 115 12.14 0.30 -11.08
C LEU A 115 11.56 0.88 -9.78
N GLY A 116 10.92 2.05 -9.83
CA GLY A 116 10.30 2.71 -8.67
C GLY A 116 11.20 3.74 -7.99
N TYR A 117 12.31 4.15 -8.60
CA TYR A 117 13.08 5.31 -8.14
C TYR A 117 12.28 6.59 -8.33
N GLU A 118 12.40 7.50 -7.36
CA GLU A 118 12.00 8.88 -7.61
C GLU A 118 13.07 9.57 -8.47
N VAL A 119 12.62 10.23 -9.54
CA VAL A 119 13.48 11.09 -10.35
C VAL A 119 12.85 12.48 -10.39
N ARG A 120 13.60 13.49 -9.96
CA ARG A 120 13.19 14.90 -9.91
C ARG A 120 14.28 15.76 -10.54
N ASP A 121 13.92 16.59 -11.51
CA ASP A 121 14.87 17.47 -12.22
C ASP A 121 16.11 16.72 -12.74
N SER A 122 15.90 15.54 -13.35
CA SER A 122 16.95 14.61 -13.82
C SER A 122 17.88 14.05 -12.72
N LYS A 123 17.57 14.26 -11.44
CA LYS A 123 18.28 13.66 -10.30
C LYS A 123 17.51 12.45 -9.79
N VAL A 124 18.23 11.34 -9.76
CA VAL A 124 17.75 10.06 -9.27
C VAL A 124 17.94 10.02 -7.76
N GLU A 125 16.95 9.49 -7.07
CA GLU A 125 17.05 9.20 -5.65
C GLU A 125 18.23 8.28 -5.31
N GLU A 126 18.84 8.52 -4.15
CA GLU A 126 19.90 7.68 -3.59
C GLU A 126 19.40 6.28 -3.23
N GLN A 127 20.28 5.29 -3.37
CA GLN A 127 19.95 3.88 -3.15
C GLN A 127 19.35 3.61 -1.76
N ASP A 128 19.92 4.20 -0.71
CA ASP A 128 19.45 3.97 0.67
C ASP A 128 18.04 4.53 0.90
N HIS A 129 17.71 5.68 0.30
CA HIS A 129 16.37 6.25 0.38
C HIS A 129 15.36 5.40 -0.39
N PHE A 130 15.73 4.98 -1.60
CA PHE A 130 14.94 4.06 -2.40
C PHE A 130 14.64 2.76 -1.64
N LEU A 131 15.67 2.13 -1.09
CA LEU A 131 15.57 0.87 -0.34
C LEU A 131 14.64 1.03 0.88
N LYS A 132 14.78 2.10 1.66
CA LYS A 132 13.89 2.40 2.80
C LYS A 132 12.43 2.56 2.39
N ARG A 133 12.15 3.25 1.27
CA ARG A 133 10.78 3.40 0.76
C ARG A 133 10.19 2.04 0.33
N MET A 134 10.96 1.23 -0.37
CA MET A 134 10.52 -0.11 -0.80
C MET A 134 10.26 -1.03 0.40
N SER A 135 11.16 -1.00 1.40
CA SER A 135 11.01 -1.72 2.67
C SER A 135 9.68 -1.38 3.34
N GLY A 136 9.40 -0.09 3.57
CA GLY A 136 8.16 0.33 4.23
C GLY A 136 6.89 -0.08 3.48
N MET A 137 6.90 -0.02 2.15
CA MET A 137 5.79 -0.48 1.32
C MET A 137 5.58 -2.01 1.40
N ILE A 138 6.65 -2.81 1.41
CA ILE A 138 6.57 -4.27 1.56
C ILE A 138 6.14 -4.67 2.98
N ARG A 139 6.65 -4.00 4.02
CA ARG A 139 6.21 -4.21 5.40
C ARG A 139 4.71 -3.92 5.55
N LEU A 140 4.23 -2.83 4.96
CA LEU A 140 2.79 -2.53 4.96
C LEU A 140 1.99 -3.60 4.22
N TYR A 141 2.44 -4.04 3.05
CA TYR A 141 1.80 -5.13 2.29
C TYR A 141 1.74 -6.44 3.08
N ALA A 142 2.85 -6.84 3.70
CA ALA A 142 2.97 -8.03 4.54
C ALA A 142 2.04 -7.96 5.77
N ALA A 143 1.84 -6.78 6.36
CA ALA A 143 0.86 -6.59 7.43
C ALA A 143 -0.60 -6.69 6.93
N ILE A 144 -0.92 -6.17 5.74
CA ILE A 144 -2.29 -6.21 5.18
C ILE A 144 -2.76 -7.65 4.93
N ILE A 145 -1.90 -8.52 4.40
CA ILE A 145 -2.30 -9.88 4.01
C ILE A 145 -2.70 -10.80 5.17
N GLN A 146 -2.28 -10.46 6.40
CA GLN A 146 -2.49 -11.28 7.60
C GLN A 146 -3.47 -10.65 8.60
N LEU A 147 -3.60 -9.32 8.60
CA LEU A 147 -4.45 -8.62 9.57
C LEU A 147 -5.88 -8.52 9.07
N ARG A 148 -6.82 -8.51 10.01
CA ARG A 148 -8.24 -8.37 9.72
C ARG A 148 -8.90 -7.41 10.70
N TRP A 149 -9.71 -6.49 10.19
CA TRP A 149 -10.44 -5.53 11.04
C TRP A 149 -11.28 -6.25 12.10
N PRO A 150 -11.10 -6.01 13.41
CA PRO A 150 -11.69 -6.86 14.45
C PRO A 150 -13.18 -6.64 14.70
N TYR A 151 -13.75 -5.51 14.25
CA TYR A 151 -15.13 -5.12 14.54
C TYR A 151 -16.06 -5.37 13.36
N GLY A 152 -17.31 -5.77 13.62
CA GLY A 152 -18.32 -6.06 12.59
C GLY A 152 -18.54 -7.55 12.33
N ASN A 153 -19.60 -7.88 11.59
CA ASN A 153 -19.98 -9.27 11.35
C ASN A 153 -19.19 -9.83 10.15
N LYS A 154 -18.17 -10.65 10.42
CA LYS A 154 -17.27 -11.20 9.41
C LYS A 154 -17.88 -12.45 8.77
N GLN A 155 -18.39 -12.34 7.55
CA GLN A 155 -18.95 -13.50 6.83
C GLN A 155 -18.11 -13.96 5.63
N GLY A 156 -17.12 -13.18 5.18
CA GLY A 156 -16.29 -13.50 4.01
C GLY A 156 -14.85 -13.93 4.32
N ALA A 157 -14.14 -14.40 3.29
CA ALA A 157 -12.68 -14.56 3.33
C ALA A 157 -11.98 -13.18 3.32
N HIS A 158 -10.72 -13.13 3.76
CA HIS A 158 -9.91 -11.92 3.64
C HIS A 158 -9.71 -11.58 2.15
N PRO A 159 -9.96 -10.33 1.72
CA PRO A 159 -9.97 -9.97 0.29
C PRO A 159 -8.61 -10.17 -0.39
N HIS A 160 -7.53 -10.04 0.37
CA HIS A 160 -6.15 -10.23 -0.10
C HIS A 160 -5.33 -11.01 0.94
N GLY A 161 -5.72 -12.25 1.24
CA GLY A 161 -5.21 -13.02 2.40
C GLY A 161 -3.80 -13.60 2.25
N LEU A 162 -3.37 -14.37 3.26
CA LEU A 162 -2.04 -14.99 3.37
C LEU A 162 -1.61 -15.84 2.16
N SER A 163 -2.54 -16.38 1.37
CA SER A 163 -2.20 -17.11 0.14
C SER A 163 -1.41 -16.26 -0.86
N TYR A 164 -1.67 -14.94 -0.90
CA TYR A 164 -0.89 -14.00 -1.71
C TYR A 164 0.52 -13.80 -1.17
N GLY A 165 0.72 -13.92 0.15
CA GLY A 165 2.04 -13.87 0.78
C GLY A 165 2.89 -15.09 0.44
N TRP A 166 2.30 -16.29 0.52
CA TRP A 166 2.97 -17.52 0.07
C TRP A 166 3.39 -17.43 -1.40
N ARG A 167 2.47 -16.97 -2.26
CA ARG A 167 2.76 -16.76 -3.68
C ARG A 167 3.88 -15.75 -3.88
N TRP A 168 3.86 -14.61 -3.17
CA TRP A 168 4.90 -13.59 -3.24
C TRP A 168 6.28 -14.17 -2.90
N LEU A 169 6.38 -14.88 -1.77
CA LEU A 169 7.63 -15.48 -1.31
C LEU A 169 8.15 -16.52 -2.31
N ALA A 170 7.29 -17.43 -2.76
CA ALA A 170 7.65 -18.43 -3.75
C ALA A 170 8.10 -17.81 -5.07
N GLN A 171 7.45 -16.74 -5.53
CA GLN A 171 7.86 -16.06 -6.76
C GLN A 171 9.19 -15.32 -6.60
N MET A 172 9.39 -14.59 -5.50
CA MET A 172 10.65 -13.88 -5.22
C MET A 172 11.85 -14.84 -5.17
N LEU A 173 11.70 -16.01 -4.54
CA LEU A 173 12.76 -17.02 -4.45
C LEU A 173 13.07 -17.74 -5.77
N ASN A 174 12.17 -17.67 -6.75
CA ASN A 174 12.36 -18.24 -8.08
C ASN A 174 12.95 -17.23 -9.09
N LEU A 175 13.21 -15.99 -8.67
CA LEU A 175 13.89 -14.98 -9.49
C LEU A 175 15.39 -14.96 -9.21
N GLU A 176 16.17 -14.58 -10.21
CA GLU A 176 17.59 -14.26 -10.01
C GLU A 176 17.68 -13.04 -9.08
N PRO A 177 18.34 -13.14 -7.90
CA PRO A 177 18.31 -12.08 -6.91
C PRO A 177 19.05 -10.83 -7.39
N LEU A 178 18.38 -9.69 -7.32
CA LEU A 178 19.03 -8.38 -7.39
C LEU A 178 19.75 -8.10 -6.07
N ALA A 179 21.03 -7.70 -6.17
CA ALA A 179 21.84 -7.27 -5.03
C ALA A 179 21.11 -6.16 -4.23
N ASP A 180 21.23 -6.25 -2.91
CA ASP A 180 20.60 -5.40 -1.88
C ASP A 180 19.07 -5.45 -1.83
N VAL A 181 18.40 -5.27 -2.97
CA VAL A 181 16.93 -5.21 -3.06
C VAL A 181 16.31 -6.53 -2.62
N THR A 182 16.72 -7.65 -3.18
CA THR A 182 16.05 -8.94 -2.91
C THR A 182 16.23 -9.37 -1.46
N ALA A 183 17.45 -9.23 -0.94
CA ALA A 183 17.77 -9.60 0.43
C ALA A 183 16.98 -8.77 1.45
N MET A 184 16.94 -7.44 1.24
CA MET A 184 16.20 -6.54 2.12
C MET A 184 14.69 -6.83 2.10
N LEU A 185 14.07 -6.92 0.92
CA LEU A 185 12.63 -7.13 0.83
C LEU A 185 12.21 -8.50 1.38
N LEU A 186 13.01 -9.55 1.19
CA LEU A 186 12.75 -10.86 1.79
C LEU A 186 12.81 -10.78 3.33
N LEU A 187 13.85 -10.15 3.88
CA LEU A 187 14.00 -9.99 5.33
C LEU A 187 12.80 -9.22 5.91
N ASP A 188 12.48 -8.06 5.33
CA ASP A 188 11.39 -7.21 5.79
C ASP A 188 10.01 -7.89 5.71
N PHE A 189 9.78 -8.66 4.64
CA PHE A 189 8.55 -9.41 4.48
C PHE A 189 8.42 -10.52 5.54
N LEU A 190 9.49 -11.27 5.77
CA LEU A 190 9.51 -12.37 6.76
C LEU A 190 9.46 -11.86 8.21
N GLU A 191 10.09 -10.72 8.51
CA GLU A 191 10.01 -10.12 9.85
C GLU A 191 8.57 -9.74 10.22
N VAL A 192 7.78 -9.33 9.23
CA VAL A 192 6.38 -8.92 9.44
C VAL A 192 5.40 -10.10 9.34
N SER A 193 5.63 -11.08 8.47
CA SER A 193 4.64 -12.11 8.11
C SER A 193 5.12 -13.57 8.17
N GLY A 194 6.35 -13.80 8.66
CA GLY A 194 6.95 -15.13 8.84
C GLY A 194 6.56 -15.85 10.11
#